data_AF-A0A0F9IBG6-F1
#
_entry.id   AF-A0A0F9IBG6-F1
#
_cell.length_a   1.000
_cell.length_b   1.000
_cell.length_c   1.000
_cell.angle_alpha   90.00
_cell.angle_beta   90.00
_cell.angle_gamma   90.00
#
_symmetry.space_group_name_H-M   'P 1'
#
loop_
_entity.id
_entity.type
_entity.pdbx_description
1 polymer ?
#
loop_
_entity_poly.entity_id
_entity_poly.type
_entity_poly.pdbx_seq_one_letter_code
_entity_poly.pdbx_strand_id
1 'polypeptide(L)'
;MEPESTVETALYGHAWDEPLPAVMYQESFTDEGVDKEIHDEQEIIKEQVKIDDQGKANWAIRRIREAMRRSTETAKVAHDELERIKAWRHKVETKESRERDFFESLLRDYAHDELAKSDGKGKNVPLSEGTLSFTKRQPLLHYDSMALIKELEDKDLEKLIRRKAEPNLVEIKQAIKGGFKLESITVEEQTDSFKVKVND
;
A
#
# COMPACT_ATOMS: atom_id res chain seq x y z
N MET A 1 1.24 -4.49 -55.07
CA MET A 1 0.81 -5.44 -54.03
C MET A 1 1.34 -4.87 -52.73
N GLU A 2 0.46 -4.27 -51.94
CA GLU A 2 0.68 -3.73 -50.59
C GLU A 2 -0.64 -4.05 -49.85
N PRO A 3 -0.72 -4.09 -48.50
CA PRO A 3 0.34 -4.02 -47.47
C PRO A 3 0.10 -4.96 -46.27
N GLU A 4 1.13 -5.41 -45.54
CA GLU A 4 0.99 -5.71 -44.10
C GLU A 4 2.26 -5.26 -43.35
N SER A 5 2.54 -3.95 -43.45
CA SER A 5 3.28 -3.25 -42.41
C SER A 5 2.27 -2.98 -41.29
N THR A 6 2.17 -3.93 -40.36
CA THR A 6 1.23 -3.86 -39.25
C THR A 6 1.53 -2.62 -38.42
N VAL A 7 0.48 -1.88 -38.11
CA VAL A 7 0.42 -0.66 -37.28
C VAL A 7 1.23 -0.78 -35.97
N GLU A 8 1.47 -2.00 -35.49
CA GLU A 8 2.32 -2.33 -34.34
C GLU A 8 3.78 -1.89 -34.49
N THR A 9 4.39 -2.05 -35.67
CA THR A 9 5.81 -1.71 -35.89
C THR A 9 6.05 -0.20 -35.81
N ALA A 10 5.08 0.60 -36.25
CA ALA A 10 5.14 2.06 -36.16
C ALA A 10 4.83 2.60 -34.76
N LEU A 11 4.10 1.85 -33.94
CA LEU A 11 3.69 2.28 -32.59
C LEU A 11 4.71 1.90 -31.51
N TYR A 12 5.42 0.78 -31.69
CA TYR A 12 6.31 0.22 -30.66
C TYR A 12 7.81 0.43 -30.92
N GLY A 13 8.23 0.76 -32.15
CA GLY A 13 9.65 0.96 -32.47
C GLY A 13 10.53 -0.26 -32.16
N HIS A 14 11.81 -0.18 -32.50
CA HIS A 14 12.82 -1.21 -32.21
C HIS A 14 13.21 -1.25 -30.72
N ALA A 15 12.25 -1.16 -29.79
CA ALA A 15 12.51 -1.25 -28.35
C ALA A 15 12.69 -2.70 -27.85
N TRP A 16 12.73 -3.68 -28.76
CA TRP A 16 12.73 -5.12 -28.47
C TRP A 16 14.07 -5.82 -28.73
N ASP A 17 15.13 -5.09 -29.12
CA ASP A 17 16.45 -5.66 -29.43
C ASP A 17 17.50 -5.42 -28.33
N GLU A 18 17.11 -4.84 -27.19
CA GLU A 18 17.88 -4.95 -25.96
C GLU A 18 17.32 -6.13 -25.16
N PRO A 19 18.07 -7.24 -25.01
CA PRO A 19 17.65 -8.30 -24.11
C PRO A 19 17.50 -7.70 -22.71
N LEU A 20 16.36 -7.97 -22.07
CA LEU A 20 16.18 -7.71 -20.65
C LEU A 20 17.43 -8.21 -19.91
N PRO A 21 18.06 -7.41 -19.03
CA PRO A 21 19.22 -7.89 -18.29
C PRO A 21 18.83 -9.19 -17.61
N ALA A 22 19.57 -10.24 -17.96
CA ALA A 22 19.27 -11.61 -17.56
C ALA A 22 19.05 -11.63 -16.06
N VAL A 23 17.89 -12.17 -15.67
CA VAL A 23 17.64 -12.73 -14.36
C VAL A 23 18.77 -13.71 -14.07
N MET A 24 19.87 -13.24 -13.49
CA MET A 24 20.91 -14.07 -12.88
C MET A 24 20.40 -14.50 -11.50
N TYR A 25 19.28 -15.24 -11.51
CA TYR A 25 18.85 -16.03 -10.37
C TYR A 25 19.14 -17.49 -10.68
N GLN A 26 20.42 -17.81 -10.63
CA GLN A 26 20.85 -19.19 -10.44
C GLN A 26 21.85 -19.26 -9.28
N GLU A 27 21.47 -18.65 -8.17
CA GLU A 27 21.80 -19.18 -6.86
C GLU A 27 20.48 -19.31 -6.12
N SER A 28 20.17 -20.54 -5.72
CA SER A 28 19.03 -20.84 -4.86
C SER A 28 19.18 -20.02 -3.58
N PHE A 29 18.46 -18.90 -3.50
CA PHE A 29 18.33 -18.10 -2.30
C PHE A 29 17.55 -18.94 -1.29
N THR A 30 18.28 -19.75 -0.52
CA THR A 30 17.75 -20.34 0.69
C THR A 30 17.75 -19.22 1.73
N ASP A 31 16.55 -18.76 2.07
CA ASP A 31 16.28 -17.72 3.07
C ASP A 31 16.99 -18.00 4.41
N GLU A 32 17.22 -19.28 4.72
CA GLU A 32 17.88 -19.71 5.96
C GLU A 32 19.42 -19.67 5.95
N GLY A 33 20.05 -19.58 4.77
CA GLY A 33 21.51 -19.60 4.64
C GLY A 33 22.17 -18.22 4.74
N VAL A 34 21.54 -17.21 4.13
CA VAL A 34 22.06 -15.84 4.07
C VAL A 34 21.95 -15.14 5.42
N ASP A 35 20.86 -15.37 6.17
CA ASP A 35 20.65 -14.76 7.49
C ASP A 35 21.59 -15.32 8.57
N LYS A 36 21.95 -16.61 8.50
CA LYS A 36 22.90 -17.25 9.43
C LYS A 36 24.33 -16.76 9.20
N GLU A 37 24.77 -16.69 7.96
CA GLU A 37 26.14 -16.29 7.61
C GLU A 37 26.39 -14.80 7.98
N ILE A 38 25.41 -13.92 7.77
CA ILE A 38 25.48 -12.52 8.21
C ILE A 38 25.48 -12.39 9.75
N HIS A 39 24.75 -13.25 10.47
CA HIS A 39 24.69 -13.22 11.93
C HIS A 39 26.03 -13.63 12.57
N ASP A 40 26.62 -14.73 12.09
CA ASP A 40 27.86 -15.28 12.62
C ASP A 40 29.05 -14.35 12.38
N GLU A 41 29.12 -13.68 11.22
CA GLU A 41 30.15 -12.65 10.93
C GLU A 41 30.03 -11.41 11.83
N GLN A 42 28.80 -10.98 12.15
CA GLN A 42 28.58 -9.83 13.03
C GLN A 42 28.97 -10.12 14.48
N GLU A 43 28.79 -11.34 14.97
CA GLU A 43 29.24 -11.74 16.30
C GLU A 43 30.77 -11.78 16.40
N ILE A 44 31.46 -12.30 15.37
CA ILE A 44 32.93 -12.32 15.29
C ILE A 44 33.51 -10.89 15.27
N ILE A 45 32.88 -9.94 14.56
CA ILE A 45 33.31 -8.53 14.52
C ILE A 45 33.04 -7.83 15.86
N LYS A 46 31.93 -8.14 16.55
CA LYS A 46 31.63 -7.59 17.89
C LYS A 46 32.65 -8.02 18.93
N GLU A 47 33.11 -9.28 18.89
CA GLU A 47 34.16 -9.77 19.78
C GLU A 47 35.52 -9.09 19.53
N GLN A 48 35.79 -8.65 18.29
CA GLN A 48 37.06 -8.01 17.91
C GLN A 48 37.08 -6.48 18.08
N VAL A 49 35.93 -5.80 18.05
CA VAL A 49 35.85 -4.32 18.13
C VAL A 49 35.11 -3.85 19.38
N LYS A 50 35.76 -3.98 20.54
CA LYS A 50 35.26 -3.39 21.80
C LYS A 50 35.40 -1.86 21.78
N ILE A 51 34.28 -1.16 21.97
CA ILE A 51 34.24 0.29 22.19
C ILE A 51 34.45 0.55 23.68
N ASP A 52 35.68 0.86 24.05
CA ASP A 52 36.12 1.10 25.44
C ASP A 52 36.62 2.53 25.70
N ASP A 53 36.74 3.34 24.65
CA ASP A 53 37.21 4.72 24.71
C ASP A 53 36.34 5.67 23.86
N GLN A 54 36.33 6.95 24.24
CA GLN A 54 35.58 8.01 23.57
C GLN A 54 35.94 8.14 22.08
N GLY A 55 37.21 7.92 21.70
CA GLY A 55 37.65 7.91 20.30
C GLY A 55 36.98 6.81 19.48
N LYS A 56 36.87 5.60 20.05
CA LYS A 56 36.17 4.47 19.41
C LYS A 56 34.66 4.70 19.33
N ALA A 57 34.06 5.33 20.34
CA ALA A 57 32.64 5.69 20.31
C ALA A 57 32.35 6.73 19.22
N ASN A 58 33.20 7.75 19.07
CA ASN A 58 33.10 8.74 17.99
C ASN A 58 33.25 8.10 16.61
N TRP A 59 34.17 7.14 16.46
CA TRP A 59 34.32 6.36 15.22
C TRP A 59 33.05 5.55 14.90
N ALA A 60 32.46 4.89 15.91
CA ALA A 60 31.22 4.14 15.72
C ALA A 60 30.05 5.03 15.29
N ILE A 61 29.90 6.22 15.88
CA ILE A 61 28.89 7.21 15.47
C ILE A 61 29.12 7.65 14.01
N ARG A 62 30.38 7.85 13.58
CA ARG A 62 30.70 8.16 12.16
C ARG A 62 30.29 7.03 11.23
N ARG A 63 30.53 5.77 11.61
CA ARG A 63 30.11 4.59 10.83
C ARG A 63 28.60 4.47 10.73
N ILE A 64 27.87 4.75 11.81
CA ILE A 64 26.40 4.84 11.79
C ILE A 64 25.94 5.91 10.81
N ARG A 65 26.55 7.11 10.83
CA ARG A 65 26.24 8.19 9.88
C ARG A 65 26.47 7.76 8.43
N GLU A 66 27.61 7.14 8.13
CA GLU A 66 27.91 6.64 6.78
C GLU A 66 26.93 5.56 6.31
N ALA A 67 26.50 4.66 7.21
CA ALA A 67 25.47 3.67 6.93
C ALA A 67 24.10 4.32 6.66
N MET A 68 23.69 5.30 7.48
CA MET A 68 22.46 6.06 7.27
C MET A 68 22.47 6.79 5.92
N ARG A 69 23.59 7.40 5.53
CA ARG A 69 23.73 8.06 4.22
C ARG A 69 23.55 7.07 3.07
N ARG A 70 24.25 5.93 3.11
CA ARG A 70 24.12 4.87 2.09
C ARG A 70 22.69 4.34 1.99
N SER A 71 22.06 4.06 3.14
CA SER A 71 20.67 3.61 3.19
C SER A 71 19.71 4.64 2.58
N THR A 72 19.91 5.93 2.86
CA THR A 72 19.10 7.01 2.30
C THR A 72 19.28 7.13 0.78
N GLU A 73 20.51 7.00 0.28
CA GLU A 73 20.79 7.01 -1.16
C GLU A 73 20.15 5.82 -1.88
N THR A 74 20.27 4.61 -1.32
CA THR A 74 19.59 3.42 -1.84
C THR A 74 18.07 3.59 -1.82
N ALA A 75 17.51 4.13 -0.73
CA ALA A 75 16.08 4.37 -0.62
C ALA A 75 15.57 5.37 -1.67
N LYS A 76 16.34 6.42 -1.99
CA LYS A 76 16.01 7.37 -3.07
C LYS A 76 15.96 6.68 -4.42
N VAL A 77 17.01 5.93 -4.78
CA VAL A 77 17.05 5.21 -6.07
C VAL A 77 15.90 4.19 -6.18
N ALA A 78 15.63 3.44 -5.11
CA ALA A 78 14.53 2.49 -5.08
C ALA A 78 13.16 3.18 -5.20
N HIS A 79 12.99 4.35 -4.57
CA HIS A 79 11.78 5.15 -4.70
C HIS A 79 11.57 5.65 -6.12
N ASP A 80 12.61 6.17 -6.77
CA ASP A 80 12.53 6.67 -8.15
C ASP A 80 12.12 5.55 -9.13
N GLU A 81 12.67 4.34 -8.97
CA GLU A 81 12.28 3.20 -9.80
C GLU A 81 10.85 2.72 -9.50
N LEU A 82 10.43 2.74 -8.24
CA LEU A 82 9.04 2.44 -7.88
C LEU A 82 8.07 3.42 -8.54
N GLU A 83 8.38 4.72 -8.52
CA GLU A 83 7.55 5.74 -9.18
C GLU A 83 7.52 5.55 -10.70
N ARG A 84 8.65 5.17 -11.32
CA ARG A 84 8.69 4.80 -12.75
C ARG A 84 7.78 3.61 -13.05
N ILE A 85 7.82 2.55 -12.25
CA ILE A 85 6.97 1.36 -12.42
C ILE A 85 5.49 1.73 -12.27
N LYS A 86 5.15 2.53 -11.25
CA LYS A 86 3.77 3.03 -11.05
C LYS A 86 3.30 3.86 -12.24
N ALA A 87 4.14 4.75 -12.75
CA ALA A 87 3.80 5.60 -13.90
C ALA A 87 3.58 4.77 -15.17
N TRP A 88 4.44 3.78 -15.43
CA TRP A 88 4.26 2.84 -16.55
C TRP A 88 2.96 2.06 -16.41
N ARG A 89 2.69 1.48 -15.24
CA ARG A 89 1.45 0.74 -14.95
C ARG A 89 0.23 1.62 -15.17
N HIS A 90 0.22 2.83 -14.61
CA HIS A 90 -0.88 3.78 -14.77
C HIS A 90 -1.14 4.12 -16.25
N LYS A 91 -0.08 4.26 -17.06
CA LYS A 91 -0.21 4.52 -18.51
C LYS A 91 -0.91 3.34 -19.22
N VAL A 92 -0.51 2.11 -18.93
CA VAL A 92 -1.14 0.91 -19.50
C VAL A 92 -2.59 0.80 -19.04
N GLU A 93 -2.85 0.88 -17.74
CA GLU A 93 -4.22 0.82 -17.19
C GLU A 93 -5.13 1.92 -17.73
N THR A 94 -4.60 3.14 -17.96
CA THR A 94 -5.36 4.23 -18.57
C THR A 94 -5.76 3.90 -20.01
N LYS A 95 -4.87 3.27 -20.79
CA LYS A 95 -5.18 2.84 -22.16
C LYS A 95 -6.29 1.79 -22.16
N GLU A 96 -6.13 0.73 -21.37
CA GLU A 96 -7.10 -0.36 -21.28
C GLU A 96 -8.44 0.12 -20.71
N SER A 97 -8.43 1.07 -19.75
CA SER A 97 -9.66 1.67 -19.22
C SER A 97 -10.42 2.44 -20.30
N ARG A 98 -9.73 3.21 -21.16
CA ARG A 98 -10.41 3.94 -22.24
C ARG A 98 -11.10 3.00 -23.22
N GLU A 99 -10.45 1.89 -23.55
CA GLU A 99 -11.04 0.86 -24.43
C GLU A 99 -12.25 0.21 -23.77
N ARG A 100 -12.15 -0.18 -22.50
CA ARG A 100 -13.28 -0.68 -21.72
C ARG A 100 -14.44 0.33 -21.68
N ASP A 101 -14.17 1.58 -21.33
CA ASP A 101 -15.18 2.62 -21.18
C ASP A 101 -15.90 2.89 -22.51
N PHE A 102 -15.17 2.84 -23.63
CA PHE A 102 -15.74 2.92 -24.97
C PHE A 102 -16.73 1.78 -25.23
N PHE A 103 -16.33 0.53 -25.04
CA PHE A 103 -17.24 -0.60 -25.25
C PHE A 103 -18.40 -0.64 -24.23
N GLU A 104 -18.18 -0.25 -22.98
CA GLU A 104 -19.24 -0.12 -21.99
C GLU A 104 -20.30 0.91 -22.40
N SER A 105 -19.91 2.02 -23.04
CA SER A 105 -20.87 2.99 -23.56
C SER A 105 -21.74 2.40 -24.68
N LEU A 106 -21.14 1.65 -25.61
CA LEU A 106 -21.88 0.99 -26.70
C LEU A 106 -22.82 -0.08 -26.17
N LEU A 107 -22.36 -0.88 -25.19
CA LEU A 107 -23.17 -1.91 -24.55
C LEU A 107 -24.33 -1.31 -23.75
N ARG A 108 -24.14 -0.13 -23.14
CA ARG A 108 -25.21 0.58 -22.45
C ARG A 108 -26.33 0.97 -23.40
N ASP A 109 -25.99 1.57 -24.54
CA ASP A 109 -26.96 1.99 -25.55
C ASP A 109 -27.70 0.77 -26.12
N TYR A 110 -26.96 -0.29 -26.47
CA TYR A 110 -27.55 -1.55 -26.91
C TYR A 110 -28.51 -2.16 -25.87
N ALA A 111 -28.10 -2.25 -24.60
CA ALA A 111 -28.94 -2.80 -23.55
C ALA A 111 -30.21 -1.97 -23.33
N HIS A 112 -30.13 -0.65 -23.46
CA HIS A 112 -31.29 0.23 -23.36
C HIS A 112 -32.31 -0.08 -24.48
N ASP A 113 -31.84 -0.19 -25.72
CA ASP A 113 -32.68 -0.48 -26.88
C ASP A 113 -33.31 -1.87 -26.83
N GLU A 114 -32.56 -2.89 -26.40
CA GLU A 114 -33.07 -4.26 -26.23
C GLU A 114 -34.13 -4.34 -25.13
N LEU A 115 -33.91 -3.67 -24.00
CA LEU A 115 -34.91 -3.64 -22.92
C LEU A 115 -36.18 -2.91 -23.33
N ALA A 116 -36.07 -1.84 -24.14
CA ALA A 116 -37.22 -1.12 -24.67
C ALA A 116 -38.10 -2.00 -25.58
N LYS A 117 -37.51 -2.99 -26.29
CA LYS A 117 -38.25 -3.96 -27.11
C LYS A 117 -38.97 -5.03 -26.28
N SER A 118 -38.57 -5.25 -25.02
CA SER A 118 -39.01 -6.38 -24.17
C SER A 118 -40.23 -6.10 -23.29
N ASP A 119 -41.06 -5.10 -23.62
CA ASP A 119 -42.21 -4.62 -22.83
C ASP A 119 -41.87 -4.24 -21.37
N GLY A 120 -40.59 -3.94 -21.07
CA GLY A 120 -40.12 -3.49 -19.76
C GLY A 120 -40.17 -4.54 -18.64
N LYS A 121 -40.40 -5.83 -18.95
CA LYS A 121 -40.43 -6.90 -17.92
C LYS A 121 -39.03 -7.41 -17.53
N GLY A 122 -38.05 -7.28 -18.42
CA GLY A 122 -36.65 -7.61 -18.15
C GLY A 122 -35.87 -6.43 -17.60
N LYS A 123 -34.95 -6.67 -16.64
CA LYS A 123 -33.92 -5.70 -16.23
C LYS A 123 -32.53 -6.05 -16.77
N ASN A 124 -32.42 -7.21 -17.42
CA ASN A 124 -31.18 -7.84 -17.83
C ASN A 124 -31.27 -8.29 -19.28
N VAL A 125 -30.16 -8.18 -20.01
CA VAL A 125 -29.97 -8.72 -21.36
C VAL A 125 -28.88 -9.80 -21.28
N PRO A 126 -29.25 -11.10 -21.27
CA PRO A 126 -28.27 -12.19 -21.23
C PRO A 126 -27.61 -12.38 -22.60
N LEU A 127 -26.30 -12.59 -22.60
CA LEU A 127 -25.45 -12.88 -23.77
C LEU A 127 -24.62 -14.14 -23.49
N SER A 128 -23.97 -14.73 -24.51
CA SER A 128 -23.13 -15.94 -24.31
C SER A 128 -21.93 -15.68 -23.39
N GLU A 129 -21.32 -14.50 -23.51
CA GLU A 129 -20.11 -14.11 -22.77
C GLU A 129 -20.40 -13.28 -21.50
N GLY A 130 -21.68 -13.00 -21.19
CA GLY A 130 -22.00 -12.13 -20.05
C GLY A 130 -23.45 -11.72 -19.95
N THR A 131 -23.74 -10.76 -19.07
CA THR A 131 -25.09 -10.23 -18.88
C THR A 131 -25.05 -8.73 -18.65
N LEU A 132 -25.82 -7.98 -19.43
CA LEU A 132 -25.97 -6.54 -19.26
C LEU A 132 -27.13 -6.30 -18.30
N SER A 133 -26.93 -5.50 -17.26
CA SER A 133 -27.99 -5.21 -16.28
C SER A 133 -27.92 -3.77 -15.81
N PHE A 134 -29.08 -3.18 -15.56
CA PHE A 134 -29.19 -1.87 -14.93
C PHE A 134 -29.55 -2.02 -13.46
N THR A 135 -28.57 -1.76 -12.58
CA THR A 135 -28.79 -1.76 -11.13
C THR A 135 -28.90 -0.34 -10.60
N LYS A 136 -29.98 -0.03 -9.89
CA LYS A 136 -30.17 1.26 -9.23
C LYS A 136 -29.19 1.38 -8.05
N ARG A 137 -28.33 2.40 -8.07
CA ARG A 137 -27.44 2.73 -6.95
C ARG A 137 -28.22 3.47 -5.85
N GLN A 138 -27.84 3.24 -4.59
CA GLN A 138 -28.34 4.02 -3.46
C GLN A 138 -27.89 5.48 -3.60
N PRO A 139 -28.69 6.47 -3.16
CA PRO A 139 -28.30 7.88 -3.19
C PRO A 139 -27.03 8.13 -2.36
N LEU A 140 -26.16 8.99 -2.87
CA LEU A 140 -25.01 9.49 -2.11
C LEU A 140 -25.49 10.56 -1.13
N LEU A 141 -25.16 10.42 0.15
CA LEU A 141 -25.48 11.39 1.19
C LEU A 141 -24.27 12.29 1.42
N HIS A 142 -24.42 13.59 1.18
CA HIS A 142 -23.45 14.60 1.59
C HIS A 142 -23.92 15.23 2.90
N TYR A 143 -23.14 15.09 3.97
CA TYR A 143 -23.48 15.63 5.28
C TYR A 143 -22.22 16.04 6.03
N ASP A 144 -22.35 17.04 6.90
CA ASP A 144 -21.37 17.33 7.95
C ASP A 144 -21.68 16.46 9.17
N SER A 145 -20.70 15.67 9.60
CA SER A 145 -20.90 14.70 10.68
C SER A 145 -21.24 15.37 12.01
N MET A 146 -20.63 16.51 12.32
CA MET A 146 -20.85 17.20 13.59
C MET A 146 -22.24 17.84 13.63
N ALA A 147 -22.62 18.55 12.57
CA ALA A 147 -23.96 19.13 12.44
C ALA A 147 -25.05 18.06 12.48
N LEU A 148 -24.86 16.94 11.77
CA LEU A 148 -25.82 15.83 11.73
C LEU A 148 -25.94 15.14 13.10
N ILE A 149 -24.84 14.84 13.78
CA ILE A 149 -24.88 14.22 15.11
C ILE A 149 -25.61 15.14 16.09
N LYS A 150 -25.32 16.45 16.07
CA LYS A 150 -26.01 17.42 16.93
C LYS A 150 -27.52 17.46 16.64
N GLU A 151 -27.92 17.51 15.37
CA GLU A 151 -29.33 17.50 15.01
C GLU A 151 -30.04 16.20 15.45
N LEU A 152 -29.36 15.06 15.35
CA LEU A 152 -29.88 13.78 15.82
C LEU A 152 -30.00 13.72 17.35
N GLU A 153 -29.05 14.31 18.08
CA GLU A 153 -29.11 14.45 19.54
C GLU A 153 -30.23 15.40 19.97
N ASP A 154 -30.35 16.57 19.33
CA ASP A 154 -31.41 17.57 19.60
C ASP A 154 -32.82 17.00 19.34
N LYS A 155 -32.94 16.03 18.44
CA LYS A 155 -34.20 15.35 18.09
C LYS A 155 -34.44 14.04 18.86
N ASP A 156 -33.56 13.68 19.79
CA ASP A 156 -33.63 12.44 20.57
C ASP A 156 -33.66 11.16 19.69
N LEU A 157 -32.96 11.19 18.55
CA LEU A 157 -32.87 10.10 17.59
C LEU A 157 -31.63 9.22 17.82
N GLU A 158 -31.40 8.81 19.08
CA GLU A 158 -30.19 8.07 19.48
C GLU A 158 -29.96 6.78 18.69
N LYS A 159 -31.04 6.11 18.23
CA LYS A 159 -30.95 4.88 17.43
C LYS A 159 -30.23 5.07 16.09
N LEU A 160 -30.11 6.31 15.60
CA LEU A 160 -29.41 6.65 14.36
C LEU A 160 -27.94 7.03 14.60
N ILE A 161 -27.51 7.10 15.86
CA ILE A 161 -26.14 7.47 16.25
C ILE A 161 -25.38 6.21 16.68
N ARG A 162 -24.27 5.94 16.01
CA ARG A 162 -23.34 4.87 16.42
C ARG A 162 -22.27 5.43 17.36
N ARG A 163 -22.24 4.98 18.61
CA ARG A 163 -21.15 5.27 19.57
C ARG A 163 -20.10 4.16 19.54
N LYS A 164 -18.82 4.53 19.53
CA LYS A 164 -17.69 3.61 19.68
C LYS A 164 -17.04 3.87 21.04
N ALA A 165 -16.98 2.85 21.89
CA ALA A 165 -16.26 2.91 23.16
C ALA A 165 -14.84 2.36 22.95
N GLU A 166 -13.82 3.13 23.34
CA GLU A 166 -12.42 2.71 23.31
C GLU A 166 -11.77 2.96 24.67
N PRO A 167 -10.88 2.06 25.14
CA PRO A 167 -10.20 2.23 26.42
C PRO A 167 -9.20 3.40 26.34
N ASN A 168 -9.28 4.31 27.32
CA ASN A 168 -8.30 5.38 27.45
C ASN A 168 -7.02 4.86 28.11
N LEU A 169 -6.08 4.40 27.31
CA LEU A 169 -4.82 3.80 27.78
C LEU A 169 -3.95 4.76 28.59
N VAL A 170 -4.08 6.08 28.41
CA VAL A 170 -3.30 7.07 29.15
C VAL A 170 -3.78 7.13 30.60
N GLU A 171 -5.08 7.31 30.80
CA GLU A 171 -5.72 7.34 32.12
C GLU A 171 -5.57 5.99 32.82
N ILE A 172 -5.73 4.88 32.09
CA ILE A 172 -5.52 3.53 32.61
C ILE A 172 -4.08 3.35 33.13
N LYS A 173 -3.06 3.78 32.38
CA LYS A 173 -1.66 3.71 32.84
C LYS A 173 -1.41 4.57 34.09
N GLN A 174 -2.04 5.73 34.18
CA GLN A 174 -1.94 6.58 35.38
C GLN A 174 -2.63 5.93 36.59
N ALA A 175 -3.83 5.39 36.42
CA ALA A 175 -4.56 4.68 37.46
C ALA A 175 -3.74 3.49 37.98
N ILE A 176 -3.13 2.70 37.08
CA ILE A 176 -2.27 1.58 37.47
C ILE A 176 -1.05 2.04 38.27
N LYS A 177 -0.39 3.14 37.87
CA LYS A 177 0.70 3.75 38.66
C LYS A 177 0.24 4.22 40.04
N GLY A 178 -1.01 4.65 40.17
CA GLY A 178 -1.66 5.04 41.43
C GLY A 178 -2.14 3.88 42.31
N GLY A 179 -1.88 2.62 41.92
CA GLY A 179 -2.25 1.43 42.69
C GLY A 179 -3.56 0.76 42.28
N PHE A 180 -4.22 1.23 41.22
CA PHE A 180 -5.41 0.57 40.67
C PHE A 180 -5.03 -0.72 39.94
N LYS A 181 -5.66 -1.83 40.29
CA LYS A 181 -5.44 -3.13 39.63
C LYS A 181 -6.61 -3.45 38.71
N LEU A 182 -6.29 -3.74 37.46
CA LEU A 182 -7.24 -4.27 36.48
C LEU A 182 -6.86 -5.71 36.18
N GLU A 183 -7.81 -6.63 36.35
CA GLU A 183 -7.60 -8.07 36.14
C GLU A 183 -7.23 -8.42 34.68
N SER A 184 -7.56 -7.53 33.74
CA SER A 184 -7.33 -7.73 32.30
C SER A 184 -6.02 -7.13 31.77
N ILE A 185 -5.16 -6.55 32.61
CA ILE A 185 -3.89 -5.92 32.16
C ILE A 185 -2.70 -6.55 32.88
N THR A 186 -1.80 -7.14 32.10
CA THR A 186 -0.47 -7.55 32.55
C THR A 186 0.51 -6.40 32.29
N VAL A 187 1.18 -5.93 33.35
CA VAL A 187 2.22 -4.91 33.23
C VAL A 187 3.57 -5.60 33.20
N GLU A 188 4.23 -5.55 32.05
CA GLU A 188 5.62 -6.00 31.90
C GLU A 188 6.55 -4.78 31.91
N GLU A 189 7.58 -4.82 32.76
CA GLU A 189 8.63 -3.80 32.76
C GLU A 189 9.57 -4.04 31.55
N GLN A 190 9.56 -3.09 30.61
CA GLN A 190 10.49 -3.11 29.49
C GLN A 190 11.81 -2.46 29.90
N THR A 191 12.92 -2.98 29.38
CA THR A 191 14.24 -2.39 29.56
C THR A 191 14.31 -0.98 28.96
N ASP A 192 15.17 -0.14 29.53
CA ASP A 192 15.41 1.21 29.03
C ASP A 192 15.72 1.23 27.53
N SER A 193 15.10 2.17 26.80
CA SER A 193 15.38 2.34 25.37
C SER A 193 16.73 3.05 25.16
N PHE A 194 17.67 2.40 24.49
CA PHE A 194 18.90 3.04 24.03
C PHE A 194 18.66 3.80 22.72
N LYS A 195 19.15 5.04 22.61
CA LYS A 195 18.99 5.89 21.43
C LYS A 195 20.31 6.56 21.07
N VAL A 196 20.73 6.43 19.81
CA VAL A 196 21.87 7.16 19.25
C VAL A 196 21.35 8.31 18.41
N LYS A 197 21.72 9.55 18.77
CA LYS A 197 21.47 10.74 17.96
C LYS A 197 22.72 11.07 17.17
N VAL A 198 22.62 11.01 15.85
CA VAL A 198 23.68 11.44 14.94
C VAL A 198 23.38 12.89 14.57
N ASN A 199 24.35 13.79 14.77
CA ASN A 199 24.24 15.16 14.29
C ASN A 199 24.55 15.19 12.79
N ASP A 200 23.84 16.07 12.07
CA ASP A 200 24.10 16.39 10.66
C ASP A 200 25.47 17.05 10.47
#